data_AF-A0A0N1NB22-F1
#
_entry.id   AF-A0A0N1NB22-F1
#
_cell.length_a   1.000
_cell.length_b   1.000
_cell.length_c   1.000
_cell.angle_alpha   90.00
_cell.angle_beta   90.00
_cell.angle_gamma   90.00
#
_symmetry.space_group_name_H-M   'P 1'
#
loop_
_entity.id
_entity.type
_entity.pdbx_description
1 polymer ?
#
loop_
_entity_poly.entity_id
_entity_poly.type
_entity_poly.pdbx_seq_one_letter_code
_entity_poly.pdbx_strand_id
1 'polypeptide(L)'
;MTRPAASRSSLSRPRTVSGPAAPAPLPATRNSRRRTALPRMSELAIDQSAAGRIIDLRRDPQASHSLPRGRAGGRYRCCACGQRLILTGPANAASHFTPRFRHDGSRPGSDHCSAPAQQQADIQADLTRVLDLRDRLSALPGVTAWLQINPGQAGQRWELPPALIMRRGNETAVIERPRRPLSPALVDQQMKAVRAQHGAATQHWWIFDSDDPAHYTSAGSLSVRPRGQALTHRKVQPTPAQQQINAMAGAVCWLAENTLLIPYGGHAHQHTAREGEDWSGDMASWRHDWRISHPRPAKEADWWGLVPLPLCALGRPAGLRLSAAFQVMADLAHAEQGRERHRRRLARNHTQHSTTRTHPPQQLQLPTADEPPSQAPQQTAVTAGVRSKATGVVIPEPALASAAIPVPAVAPTGSLPRQGAAAPERPAERRSRFSWRRLLPHRRRSNAQINPTPED
;
A
#
# COMPACT_ATOMS: atom_id res chain seq x y z
N MET A 1 -76.94 32.27 21.34
CA MET A 1 -77.62 32.47 20.04
C MET A 1 -76.68 31.99 18.95
N THR A 2 -76.72 30.68 18.66
CA THR A 2 -77.35 30.05 17.47
C THR A 2 -76.60 30.27 16.14
N ARG A 3 -75.93 29.20 15.70
CA ARG A 3 -75.54 28.92 14.30
C ARG A 3 -76.79 28.85 13.40
N PRO A 4 -76.62 28.94 12.07
CA PRO A 4 -76.56 27.73 11.22
C PRO A 4 -75.37 27.81 10.22
N ALA A 5 -74.68 26.78 9.73
CA ALA A 5 -75.00 25.42 9.27
C ALA A 5 -75.69 25.35 7.89
N ALA A 6 -74.90 25.01 6.85
CA ALA A 6 -75.25 24.17 5.70
C ALA A 6 -73.92 23.71 5.04
N SER A 7 -73.52 22.43 5.00
CA SER A 7 -74.05 21.27 4.22
C SER A 7 -74.18 21.59 2.73
N ARG A 8 -73.74 20.79 1.75
CA ARG A 8 -73.45 19.34 1.71
C ARG A 8 -72.88 18.97 0.32
N SER A 9 -72.33 17.75 0.25
CA SER A 9 -72.28 16.85 -0.94
C SER A 9 -71.23 17.15 -2.03
N SER A 10 -70.20 16.32 -2.29
CA SER A 10 -70.09 14.88 -2.60
C SER A 10 -70.25 14.52 -4.08
N LEU A 11 -69.27 13.74 -4.56
CA LEU A 11 -69.26 12.84 -5.72
C LEU A 11 -68.88 13.42 -7.09
N SER A 12 -67.72 12.97 -7.60
CA SER A 12 -67.59 12.12 -8.80
C SER A 12 -66.32 12.42 -9.61
N ARG A 13 -65.32 11.53 -9.53
CA ARG A 13 -64.49 11.13 -10.68
C ARG A 13 -65.33 10.18 -11.56
N PRO A 14 -65.04 9.90 -12.84
CA PRO A 14 -63.75 9.93 -13.57
C PRO A 14 -63.87 10.73 -14.91
N ARG A 15 -62.93 10.86 -15.85
CA ARG A 15 -61.97 9.92 -16.45
C ARG A 15 -60.99 10.73 -17.33
N THR A 16 -59.78 10.18 -17.43
CA THR A 16 -58.64 10.46 -18.32
C THR A 16 -58.90 11.13 -19.67
N VAL A 17 -58.13 12.18 -19.97
CA VAL A 17 -57.65 12.49 -21.33
C VAL A 17 -56.13 12.59 -21.26
N SER A 18 -55.49 11.72 -22.03
CA SER A 18 -54.05 11.61 -22.24
C SER A 18 -53.50 12.88 -22.91
N GLY A 19 -52.55 13.54 -22.24
CA GLY A 19 -51.70 14.58 -22.81
C GLY A 19 -50.23 14.10 -22.80
N PRO A 20 -49.40 14.54 -23.76
CA PRO A 20 -48.10 13.92 -24.03
C PRO A 20 -47.14 14.12 -22.86
N ALA A 21 -46.40 13.05 -22.56
CA ALA A 21 -45.43 12.98 -21.48
C ALA A 21 -44.45 14.17 -21.54
N ALA A 22 -44.40 14.92 -20.43
CA ALA A 22 -43.35 15.89 -20.20
C ALA A 22 -41.98 15.17 -20.34
N PRO A 23 -41.01 15.74 -21.07
CA PRO A 23 -39.72 15.10 -21.23
C PRO A 23 -39.08 14.91 -19.86
N ALA A 24 -38.67 13.67 -19.59
CA ALA A 24 -37.95 13.31 -18.38
C ALA A 24 -36.78 14.29 -18.19
N PRO A 25 -36.57 14.86 -16.99
CA PRO A 25 -35.39 15.67 -16.75
C PRO A 25 -34.19 14.75 -16.95
N LEU A 26 -33.45 15.03 -18.03
CA LEU A 26 -32.18 14.38 -18.31
C LEU A 26 -31.34 14.41 -17.03
N PRO A 27 -30.68 13.30 -16.65
CA PRO A 27 -29.81 13.31 -15.49
C PRO A 27 -28.76 14.38 -15.75
N ALA A 28 -28.81 15.46 -14.98
CA ALA A 28 -27.77 16.46 -14.95
C ALA A 28 -26.49 15.67 -14.68
N THR A 29 -25.67 15.52 -15.73
CA THR A 29 -24.32 14.99 -15.68
C THR A 29 -23.52 15.98 -14.86
N ARG A 30 -23.68 15.87 -13.54
CA ARG A 30 -22.92 16.59 -12.53
C ARG A 30 -21.55 15.94 -12.55
N ASN A 31 -20.79 16.25 -13.59
CA ASN A 31 -19.34 16.21 -13.60
C ASN A 31 -18.84 17.28 -12.61
N SER A 32 -19.21 17.14 -11.33
CA SER A 32 -18.47 17.75 -10.26
C SER A 32 -17.17 16.96 -10.18
N ARG A 33 -16.17 17.41 -10.94
CA ARG A 33 -14.80 17.41 -10.41
C ARG A 33 -14.92 18.05 -9.04
N ARG A 34 -15.07 17.24 -7.98
CA ARG A 34 -14.92 17.67 -6.60
C ARG A 34 -13.48 18.16 -6.51
N ARG A 35 -13.25 19.44 -6.83
CA ARG A 35 -12.15 20.19 -6.24
C ARG A 35 -12.41 20.03 -4.75
N THR A 36 -11.67 19.12 -4.11
CA THR A 36 -11.67 18.92 -2.67
C THR A 36 -11.18 20.24 -2.08
N ALA A 37 -12.11 21.18 -1.88
CA ALA A 37 -11.82 22.42 -1.19
C ALA A 37 -11.24 21.98 0.16
N LEU A 38 -10.02 22.41 0.45
CA LEU A 38 -9.31 22.07 1.68
C LEU A 38 -10.26 22.27 2.87
N PRO A 39 -10.27 21.35 3.85
CA PRO A 39 -11.17 21.50 4.99
C PRO A 39 -10.82 22.79 5.73
N ARG A 40 -11.80 23.63 6.00
CA ARG A 40 -11.57 24.83 6.82
C ARG A 40 -11.37 24.38 8.26
N MET A 41 -10.51 25.06 9.00
CA MET A 41 -10.26 24.70 10.40
C MET A 41 -11.53 24.74 11.28
N SER A 42 -12.51 25.57 10.93
CA SER A 42 -13.82 25.63 11.60
C SER A 42 -14.73 24.44 11.30
N GLU A 43 -14.36 23.55 10.39
CA GLU A 43 -15.13 22.34 10.03
C GLU A 43 -14.57 21.09 10.73
N LEU A 44 -13.47 21.25 11.46
CA LEU A 44 -12.69 20.17 12.06
C LEU A 44 -12.58 20.34 13.57
N ALA A 45 -12.69 19.24 14.30
CA ALA A 45 -12.38 19.20 15.73
C ALA A 45 -11.87 17.83 16.16
N ILE A 46 -11.02 17.82 17.18
CA ILE A 46 -10.67 16.62 17.92
C ILE A 46 -11.73 16.40 19.00
N ASP A 47 -12.35 15.22 19.01
CA ASP A 47 -13.33 14.82 19.99
C ASP A 47 -12.66 14.11 21.18
N GLN A 48 -12.56 14.80 22.31
CA GLN A 48 -11.93 14.26 23.51
C GLN A 48 -12.71 13.07 24.12
N SER A 49 -14.02 13.01 23.91
CA SER A 49 -14.87 11.93 24.45
C SER A 49 -14.82 10.64 23.61
N ALA A 50 -14.37 10.74 22.36
CA ALA A 50 -14.28 9.62 21.42
C ALA A 50 -12.82 9.25 21.12
N ALA A 51 -12.00 9.17 22.17
CA ALA A 51 -10.58 8.82 22.10
C ALA A 51 -9.77 9.64 21.06
N GLY A 52 -10.19 10.88 20.80
CA GLY A 52 -9.52 11.79 19.86
C GLY A 52 -9.87 11.55 18.39
N ARG A 53 -11.05 10.99 18.10
CA ARG A 53 -11.61 10.98 16.75
C ARG A 53 -11.65 12.41 16.19
N ILE A 54 -11.19 12.58 14.96
CA ILE A 54 -11.32 13.84 14.24
C ILE A 54 -12.69 13.88 13.56
N ILE A 55 -13.48 14.87 13.93
CA ILE A 55 -14.76 15.17 13.32
C ILE A 55 -14.50 16.09 12.12
N ASP A 56 -15.07 15.76 10.96
CA ASP A 56 -15.11 16.61 9.77
C ASP A 56 -16.57 16.82 9.37
N LEU A 57 -17.10 18.01 9.66
CA LEU A 57 -18.51 18.34 9.44
C LEU A 57 -18.93 18.30 7.96
N ARG A 58 -17.99 18.38 7.01
CA ARG A 58 -18.31 18.29 5.58
C ARG A 58 -18.48 16.87 5.08
N ARG A 59 -17.92 15.92 5.82
CA ARG A 59 -17.82 14.51 5.42
C ARG A 59 -18.59 13.57 6.32
N ASP A 60 -18.93 14.02 7.51
CA ASP A 60 -19.86 13.36 8.40
C ASP A 60 -21.18 14.16 8.39
N PRO A 61 -22.10 13.87 7.45
CA PRO A 61 -23.37 14.59 7.35
C PRO A 61 -24.26 14.37 8.57
N GLN A 62 -24.03 13.31 9.37
CA GLN A 62 -24.79 13.01 10.58
C GLN A 62 -24.18 13.68 11.83
N ALA A 63 -22.93 14.14 11.76
CA ALA A 63 -22.25 14.79 12.88
C ALA A 63 -23.02 16.02 13.38
N SER A 64 -23.56 16.84 12.48
CA SER A 64 -24.31 18.05 12.86
C SER A 64 -25.59 17.76 13.66
N HIS A 65 -26.17 16.57 13.50
CA HIS A 65 -27.41 16.13 14.16
C HIS A 65 -27.14 15.33 15.45
N SER A 66 -26.05 14.55 15.48
CA SER A 66 -25.74 13.63 16.58
C SER A 66 -24.83 14.22 17.65
N LEU A 67 -24.04 15.24 17.31
CA LEU A 67 -23.06 15.82 18.22
C LEU A 67 -23.70 16.84 19.18
N PRO A 68 -23.38 16.80 20.49
CA PRO A 68 -23.77 17.82 21.44
C PRO A 68 -23.34 19.21 21.00
N ARG A 69 -24.25 20.17 21.09
CA ARG A 69 -24.08 21.55 20.62
C ARG A 69 -23.55 22.47 21.71
N GLY A 70 -23.14 23.67 21.31
CA GLY A 70 -22.57 24.66 22.21
C GLY A 70 -21.25 24.16 22.79
N ARG A 71 -21.04 24.41 24.09
CA ARG A 71 -19.80 24.07 24.79
C ARG A 71 -19.56 22.57 24.94
N ALA A 72 -20.61 21.74 24.96
CA ALA A 72 -20.50 20.29 25.09
C ALA A 72 -19.49 19.83 26.17
N GLY A 73 -19.47 20.49 27.33
CA GLY A 73 -18.52 20.18 28.41
C GLY A 73 -17.03 20.39 28.07
N GLY A 74 -16.70 21.11 26.99
CA GLY A 74 -15.33 21.28 26.50
C GLY A 74 -14.82 20.10 25.66
N ARG A 75 -15.73 19.22 25.18
CA ARG A 75 -15.45 18.01 24.40
C ARG A 75 -14.60 18.24 23.14
N TYR A 76 -14.81 19.37 22.45
CA TYR A 76 -14.18 19.61 21.15
C TYR A 76 -12.93 20.48 21.30
N ARG A 77 -11.84 20.08 20.65
CA ARG A 77 -10.58 20.84 20.62
C ARG A 77 -10.15 21.18 19.21
N CYS A 78 -9.59 22.37 19.05
CA CYS A 78 -8.99 22.79 17.79
C CYS A 78 -7.74 21.98 17.51
N CYS A 79 -7.65 21.41 16.30
CA CYS A 79 -6.46 20.66 15.88
C CYS A 79 -5.20 21.53 15.97
N ALA A 80 -5.31 22.83 15.64
CA ALA A 80 -4.17 23.72 15.51
C ALA A 80 -3.72 24.42 16.79
N CYS A 81 -4.62 24.94 17.63
CA CYS A 81 -4.23 25.63 18.87
C CYS A 81 -4.61 24.87 20.15
N GLY A 82 -5.34 23.75 20.06
CA GLY A 82 -5.75 22.96 21.24
C GLY A 82 -6.80 23.63 22.13
N GLN A 83 -7.22 24.86 21.81
CA GLN A 83 -8.27 25.56 22.55
C GLN A 83 -9.63 24.86 22.39
N ARG A 84 -10.50 25.09 23.37
CA ARG A 84 -11.86 24.56 23.38
C ARG A 84 -12.68 25.15 22.23
N LEU A 85 -13.42 24.27 21.58
CA LEU A 85 -14.35 24.62 20.52
C LEU A 85 -15.80 24.41 20.98
N ILE A 86 -16.68 25.22 20.43
CA ILE A 86 -18.13 25.11 20.55
C ILE A 86 -18.72 24.73 19.18
N LEU A 87 -19.66 23.79 19.15
CA LEU A 87 -20.38 23.44 17.92
C LEU A 87 -21.59 24.37 17.77
N THR A 88 -21.62 25.13 16.68
CA THR A 88 -22.64 26.15 16.37
C THR A 88 -23.27 25.93 15.01
N GLY A 89 -24.35 26.66 14.71
CA GLY A 89 -25.14 26.50 13.49
C GLY A 89 -26.23 25.42 13.66
N PRO A 90 -27.31 25.44 12.89
CA PRO A 90 -28.57 24.69 13.04
C PRO A 90 -28.42 23.17 12.84
N ALA A 91 -29.35 22.41 13.39
CA ALA A 91 -29.44 20.95 13.22
C ALA A 91 -30.39 20.56 12.11
N ASN A 92 -31.03 21.52 11.42
CA ASN A 92 -31.99 21.19 10.37
C ASN A 92 -31.36 21.47 9.00
N ALA A 93 -31.78 20.70 8.00
CA ALA A 93 -31.38 20.91 6.62
C ALA A 93 -32.05 22.15 5.98
N ALA A 94 -33.07 22.72 6.64
CA ALA A 94 -33.87 23.83 6.14
C ALA A 94 -33.30 25.22 6.49
N SER A 95 -32.26 25.32 7.31
CA SER A 95 -31.67 26.58 7.72
C SER A 95 -30.49 26.96 6.84
N HIS A 96 -30.40 28.25 6.50
CA HIS A 96 -29.33 28.83 5.69
C HIS A 96 -27.96 28.90 6.41
N PHE A 97 -27.90 28.55 7.70
CA PHE A 97 -26.67 28.57 8.48
C PHE A 97 -25.98 27.21 8.44
N THR A 98 -24.67 27.19 8.15
CA THR A 98 -23.89 25.95 8.14
C THR A 98 -23.34 25.61 9.53
N PRO A 99 -23.41 24.33 9.96
CA PRO A 99 -22.81 23.91 11.22
C PRO A 99 -21.30 24.08 11.18
N ARG A 100 -20.72 24.65 12.24
CA ARG A 100 -19.28 24.89 12.37
C ARG A 100 -18.80 24.91 13.81
N PHE A 101 -17.55 24.53 14.01
CA PHE A 101 -16.82 24.73 15.25
C PHE A 101 -16.24 26.14 15.34
N ARG A 102 -16.35 26.74 16.53
CA ARG A 102 -15.84 28.07 16.86
C ARG A 102 -15.09 28.03 18.18
N HIS A 103 -14.09 28.89 18.40
CA HIS A 103 -13.40 28.92 19.70
C HIS A 103 -14.31 29.48 20.79
N ASP A 104 -14.31 28.84 21.96
CA ASP A 104 -15.06 29.32 23.13
C ASP A 104 -14.51 30.69 23.54
N GLY A 105 -15.41 31.69 23.67
CA GLY A 105 -15.04 33.07 23.99
C GLY A 105 -14.72 33.99 22.79
N SER A 106 -14.76 33.49 21.55
CA SER A 106 -14.66 34.35 20.36
C SER A 106 -15.96 35.10 20.09
N ARG A 107 -15.88 36.41 19.81
CA ARG A 107 -17.06 37.20 19.41
C ARG A 107 -17.69 36.59 18.15
N PRO A 108 -19.03 36.67 17.97
CA PRO A 108 -19.66 36.30 16.71
C PRO A 108 -18.97 36.98 15.51
N GLY A 109 -18.38 36.18 14.62
CA GLY A 109 -17.67 36.67 13.43
C GLY A 109 -16.14 36.76 13.54
N SER A 110 -15.55 36.63 14.74
CA SER A 110 -14.08 36.60 14.94
C SER A 110 -13.57 35.18 15.15
N ASP A 111 -13.78 34.28 14.19
CA ASP A 111 -13.35 32.87 14.29
C ASP A 111 -11.88 32.70 13.87
N HIS A 112 -10.97 33.42 14.54
CA HIS A 112 -9.54 33.30 14.28
C HIS A 112 -8.90 32.28 15.22
N CYS A 113 -8.19 31.32 14.64
CA CYS A 113 -7.33 30.42 15.41
C CYS A 113 -6.08 31.19 15.84
N SER A 114 -5.72 31.07 17.12
CA SER A 114 -4.52 31.70 17.69
C SER A 114 -3.21 30.99 17.31
N ALA A 115 -3.28 29.80 16.70
CA ALA A 115 -2.08 29.10 16.26
C ALA A 115 -1.36 29.89 15.16
N PRO A 116 -0.01 29.86 15.11
CA PRO A 116 0.74 30.45 14.01
C PRO A 116 0.27 29.95 12.64
N ALA A 117 0.26 30.82 11.63
CA ALA A 117 -0.19 30.46 10.28
C ALA A 117 0.57 29.24 9.70
N GLN A 118 1.87 29.13 10.00
CA GLN A 118 2.69 27.99 9.60
C GLN A 118 2.20 26.67 10.21
N GLN A 119 1.80 26.68 11.48
CA GLN A 119 1.27 25.50 12.17
C GLN A 119 -0.09 25.09 11.60
N GLN A 120 -0.97 26.06 11.33
CA GLN A 120 -2.26 25.81 10.67
C GLN A 120 -2.06 25.19 9.28
N ALA A 121 -1.12 25.71 8.49
CA ALA A 121 -0.81 25.18 7.17
C ALA A 121 -0.22 23.75 7.23
N ASP A 122 0.69 23.49 8.17
CA ASP A 122 1.27 22.15 8.38
C ASP A 122 0.18 21.13 8.73
N ILE A 123 -0.72 21.47 9.65
CA ILE A 123 -1.84 20.60 10.06
C ILE A 123 -2.79 20.37 8.90
N GLN A 124 -3.10 21.41 8.13
CA GLN A 124 -3.99 21.28 6.98
C GLN A 124 -3.37 20.39 5.89
N ALA A 125 -2.07 20.47 5.66
CA ALA A 125 -1.35 19.59 4.74
C ALA A 125 -1.38 18.13 5.21
N ASP A 126 -1.15 17.89 6.51
CA ASP A 126 -1.21 16.56 7.12
C ASP A 126 -2.63 15.96 7.01
N LEU A 127 -3.67 16.74 7.33
CA LEU A 127 -5.06 16.30 7.23
C LEU A 127 -5.52 16.03 5.79
N THR A 128 -5.14 16.88 4.84
CA THR A 128 -5.59 16.74 3.44
C THR A 128 -5.21 15.37 2.88
N ARG A 129 -3.95 14.97 3.09
CA ARG A 129 -3.41 13.68 2.63
C ARG A 129 -4.14 12.48 3.24
N VAL A 130 -4.42 12.52 4.54
CA VAL A 130 -5.08 11.42 5.24
C VAL A 130 -6.58 11.37 4.91
N LEU A 131 -7.24 12.52 4.77
CA LEU A 131 -8.65 12.62 4.39
C LEU A 131 -8.89 12.11 2.97
N ASP A 132 -7.99 12.40 2.03
CA ASP A 132 -8.09 11.88 0.66
C ASP A 132 -7.92 10.35 0.60
N LEU A 133 -7.10 9.77 1.48
CA LEU A 133 -7.01 8.31 1.62
C LEU A 133 -8.28 7.74 2.28
N ARG A 134 -8.77 8.38 3.34
CA ARG A 134 -10.02 7.99 4.01
C ARG A 134 -11.18 7.98 3.03
N ASP A 135 -11.33 9.01 2.19
CA ASP A 135 -12.40 9.09 1.19
C ASP A 135 -12.36 7.91 0.21
N ARG A 136 -11.16 7.50 -0.22
CA ARG A 136 -10.97 6.34 -1.11
C ARG A 136 -11.28 5.01 -0.42
N LEU A 137 -10.89 4.86 0.85
CA LEU A 137 -11.14 3.63 1.61
C LEU A 137 -12.60 3.51 2.04
N SER A 138 -13.25 4.59 2.47
CA SER A 138 -14.67 4.59 2.84
C SER A 138 -15.60 4.39 1.64
N ALA A 139 -15.11 4.57 0.41
CA ALA A 139 -15.86 4.22 -0.80
C ALA A 139 -15.87 2.70 -1.07
N LEU A 140 -15.06 1.92 -0.36
CA LEU A 140 -15.03 0.47 -0.51
C LEU A 140 -16.20 -0.19 0.24
N PRO A 141 -16.84 -1.23 -0.33
CA PRO A 141 -17.97 -1.90 0.31
C PRO A 141 -17.61 -2.48 1.69
N GLY A 142 -18.45 -2.19 2.69
CA GLY A 142 -18.32 -2.73 4.05
C GLY A 142 -17.14 -2.17 4.85
N VAL A 143 -16.51 -1.09 4.37
CA VAL A 143 -15.42 -0.40 5.06
C VAL A 143 -15.93 0.85 5.76
N THR A 144 -15.62 0.97 7.05
CA THR A 144 -15.76 2.22 7.80
C THR A 144 -14.39 2.75 8.14
N ALA A 145 -14.10 4.02 7.81
CA ALA A 145 -12.81 4.63 8.11
C ALA A 145 -12.96 6.03 8.72
N TRP A 146 -12.20 6.32 9.76
CA TRP A 146 -12.17 7.61 10.44
C TRP A 146 -10.77 7.97 10.92
N LEU A 147 -10.52 9.27 11.09
CA LEU A 147 -9.23 9.76 11.59
C LEU A 147 -9.26 9.80 13.11
N GLN A 148 -8.14 9.47 13.73
CA GLN A 148 -7.95 9.49 15.17
C GLN A 148 -6.56 10.01 15.50
N ILE A 149 -6.47 10.85 16.52
CA ILE A 149 -5.20 11.34 17.07
C ILE A 149 -5.25 11.26 18.59
N ASN A 150 -4.10 11.15 19.26
CA ASN A 150 -4.09 11.25 20.71
C ASN A 150 -4.65 12.63 21.13
N PRO A 151 -5.70 12.69 21.98
CA PRO A 151 -6.28 13.96 22.43
C PRO A 151 -5.26 14.93 23.04
N GLY A 152 -4.19 14.41 23.66
CA GLY A 152 -3.10 15.21 24.24
C GLY A 152 -2.25 15.95 23.19
N GLN A 153 -2.32 15.57 21.91
CA GLN A 153 -1.61 16.22 20.81
C GLN A 153 -2.41 17.38 20.18
N ALA A 154 -3.58 17.72 20.73
CA ALA A 154 -4.35 18.87 20.28
C ALA A 154 -3.53 20.16 20.49
N GLY A 155 -3.39 20.97 19.44
CA GLY A 155 -2.62 22.22 19.52
C GLY A 155 -1.12 22.08 19.39
N GLN A 156 -0.61 20.86 19.26
CA GLN A 156 0.82 20.60 19.07
C GLN A 156 1.15 20.49 17.58
N ARG A 157 2.44 20.62 17.25
CA ARG A 157 2.93 20.22 15.93
C ARG A 157 2.98 18.70 15.88
N TRP A 158 2.35 18.11 14.88
CA TRP A 158 2.31 16.67 14.75
C TRP A 158 3.59 16.11 14.11
N GLU A 159 4.21 15.16 14.78
CA GLU A 159 5.29 14.36 14.19
C GLU A 159 4.70 13.37 13.17
N LEU A 160 3.63 12.69 13.57
CA LEU A 160 2.79 11.85 12.72
C LEU A 160 1.43 12.51 12.52
N PRO A 161 0.92 12.58 11.28
CA PRO A 161 -0.47 12.92 11.02
C PRO A 161 -1.42 12.02 11.81
N PRO A 162 -2.70 12.43 12.00
CA PRO A 162 -3.71 11.57 12.61
C PRO A 162 -3.78 10.23 11.90
N ALA A 163 -3.76 9.15 12.68
CA ALA A 163 -3.89 7.80 12.16
C ALA A 163 -5.28 7.60 11.56
N LEU A 164 -5.34 6.86 10.47
CA LEU A 164 -6.59 6.44 9.86
C LEU A 164 -6.97 5.07 10.41
N ILE A 165 -8.05 5.00 11.19
CA ILE A 165 -8.59 3.75 11.67
C ILE A 165 -9.57 3.23 10.63
N MET A 166 -9.33 2.02 10.15
CA MET A 166 -10.18 1.32 9.20
C MET A 166 -10.74 0.06 9.85
N ARG A 167 -12.06 -0.11 9.76
CA ARG A 167 -12.75 -1.34 10.18
C ARG A 167 -13.49 -1.97 9.02
N ARG A 168 -13.45 -3.30 8.98
CA ARG A 168 -14.16 -4.12 8.00
C ARG A 168 -14.55 -5.44 8.65
N GLY A 169 -15.86 -5.61 8.90
CA GLY A 169 -16.34 -6.70 9.75
C GLY A 169 -15.65 -6.65 11.12
N ASN A 170 -14.99 -7.75 11.50
CA ASN A 170 -14.26 -7.86 12.77
C ASN A 170 -12.78 -7.43 12.66
N GLU A 171 -12.29 -7.12 11.45
CA GLU A 171 -10.89 -6.73 11.27
C GLU A 171 -10.74 -5.21 11.46
N THR A 172 -9.74 -4.83 12.25
CA THR A 172 -9.35 -3.43 12.47
C THR A 172 -7.92 -3.23 12.01
N ALA A 173 -7.70 -2.14 11.29
CA ALA A 173 -6.38 -1.66 10.92
C ALA A 173 -6.18 -0.22 11.34
N VAL A 174 -4.96 0.07 11.81
CA VAL A 174 -4.47 1.42 12.03
C VAL A 174 -3.51 1.74 10.90
N ILE A 175 -3.78 2.82 10.18
CA ILE A 175 -3.03 3.23 9.00
C ILE A 175 -2.37 4.57 9.28
N GLU A 176 -1.06 4.56 9.38
CA GLU A 176 -0.21 5.75 9.50
C GLU A 176 0.21 6.23 8.11
N ARG A 177 0.12 7.54 7.85
CA ARG A 177 0.58 8.15 6.59
C ARG A 177 1.60 9.26 6.85
N PRO A 178 2.85 8.92 7.19
CA PRO A 178 3.90 9.90 7.44
C PRO A 178 4.07 10.87 6.26
N ARG A 179 4.30 12.14 6.56
CA ARG A 179 4.74 13.15 5.58
C ARG A 179 6.21 13.53 5.75
N ARG A 180 6.75 13.30 6.94
CA ARG A 180 8.10 13.69 7.34
C ARG A 180 8.94 12.43 7.52
N PRO A 181 10.27 12.50 7.36
CA PRO A 181 11.15 11.38 7.69
C PRO A 181 10.92 10.91 9.12
N LEU A 182 10.92 9.59 9.32
CA LEU A 182 10.70 8.96 10.62
C LEU A 182 12.01 8.57 11.28
N SER A 183 12.06 8.69 12.61
CA SER A 183 13.10 8.05 13.42
C SER A 183 12.66 6.64 13.84
N PRO A 184 13.59 5.68 14.02
CA PRO A 184 13.26 4.36 14.56
C PRO A 184 12.63 4.42 15.96
N ALA A 185 13.06 5.36 16.81
CA ALA A 185 12.51 5.54 18.15
C ALA A 185 11.01 5.94 18.13
N LEU A 186 10.62 6.82 17.21
CA LEU A 186 9.22 7.21 17.03
C LEU A 186 8.36 6.02 16.56
N VAL A 187 8.91 5.19 15.66
CA VAL A 187 8.26 3.95 15.22
C VAL A 187 8.02 3.02 16.41
N ASP A 188 9.04 2.78 17.25
CA ASP A 188 8.92 1.90 18.40
C ASP A 188 7.84 2.38 19.37
N GLN A 189 7.84 3.68 19.69
CA GLN A 189 6.83 4.30 20.56
C GLN A 189 5.43 4.14 19.97
N GLN A 190 5.26 4.47 18.68
CA GLN A 190 3.95 4.43 18.03
C GLN A 190 3.43 3.01 17.88
N MET A 191 4.27 2.05 17.50
CA MET A 191 3.91 0.64 17.39
C MET A 191 3.43 0.08 18.74
N LYS A 192 4.09 0.45 19.85
CA LYS A 192 3.66 0.07 21.20
C LYS A 192 2.33 0.74 21.58
N ALA A 193 2.19 2.03 21.31
CA ALA A 193 0.97 2.79 21.62
C ALA A 193 -0.26 2.22 20.88
N VAL A 194 -0.13 1.93 19.58
CA VAL A 194 -1.22 1.35 18.77
C VAL A 194 -1.63 -0.02 19.28
N ARG A 195 -0.67 -0.88 19.65
CA ARG A 195 -0.96 -2.20 20.22
C ARG A 195 -1.65 -2.10 21.58
N ALA A 196 -1.22 -1.17 22.43
CA ALA A 196 -1.85 -0.93 23.72
C ALA A 196 -3.30 -0.44 23.55
N GLN A 197 -3.56 0.42 22.57
CA GLN A 197 -4.88 1.02 22.35
C GLN A 197 -5.85 0.12 21.60
N HIS A 198 -5.39 -0.59 20.58
CA HIS A 198 -6.25 -1.36 19.65
C HIS A 198 -6.06 -2.88 19.78
N GLY A 199 -5.18 -3.35 20.65
CA GLY A 199 -4.90 -4.77 20.88
C GLY A 199 -3.86 -5.36 19.92
N ALA A 200 -3.31 -6.51 20.32
CA ALA A 200 -2.19 -7.16 19.62
C ALA A 200 -2.55 -7.70 18.22
N ALA A 201 -3.82 -8.01 17.96
CA ALA A 201 -4.29 -8.54 16.68
C ALA A 201 -4.52 -7.46 15.60
N THR A 202 -4.43 -6.18 15.97
CA THR A 202 -4.68 -5.06 15.06
C THR A 202 -3.60 -4.97 13.98
N GLN A 203 -4.03 -4.85 12.73
CA GLN A 203 -3.13 -4.69 11.60
C GLN A 203 -2.60 -3.26 11.57
N HIS A 204 -1.28 -3.08 11.62
CA HIS A 204 -0.66 -1.76 11.62
C HIS A 204 0.03 -1.50 10.28
N TRP A 205 -0.52 -0.56 9.52
CA TRP A 205 -0.07 -0.19 8.19
C TRP A 205 0.63 1.16 8.20
N TRP A 206 1.74 1.24 7.48
CA TRP A 206 2.52 2.44 7.26
C TRP A 206 2.57 2.70 5.76
N ILE A 207 1.84 3.73 5.32
CA ILE A 207 1.68 4.06 3.91
C ILE A 207 2.48 5.33 3.61
N PHE A 208 3.56 5.16 2.88
CA PHE A 208 4.41 6.25 2.41
C PHE A 208 3.94 6.76 1.05
N ASP A 209 4.27 7.99 0.72
CA ASP A 209 4.02 8.54 -0.61
C ASP A 209 5.05 7.99 -1.61
N SER A 210 4.62 7.43 -2.74
CA SER A 210 5.55 6.90 -3.73
C SER A 210 6.36 7.99 -4.42
N ASP A 211 5.83 9.21 -4.48
CA ASP A 211 6.42 10.32 -5.23
C ASP A 211 7.35 11.18 -4.36
N ASP A 212 7.46 10.84 -3.07
CA ASP A 212 8.31 11.56 -2.13
C ASP A 212 9.68 10.88 -2.02
N PRO A 213 10.75 11.52 -2.55
CA PRO A 213 12.09 10.94 -2.52
C PRO A 213 12.68 10.89 -1.11
N ALA A 214 12.09 11.58 -0.12
CA ALA A 214 12.54 11.49 1.26
C ALA A 214 12.17 10.15 1.93
N HIS A 215 11.29 9.36 1.30
CA HIS A 215 10.78 8.11 1.87
C HIS A 215 11.48 6.86 1.37
N TYR A 216 12.34 6.92 0.35
CA TYR A 216 13.18 5.80 -0.08
C TYR A 216 14.20 6.26 -1.13
N THR A 217 15.26 5.49 -1.30
CA THR A 217 16.22 5.68 -2.40
C THR A 217 15.92 4.67 -3.50
N SER A 218 15.89 5.11 -4.77
CA SER A 218 15.70 4.19 -5.91
C SER A 218 16.90 3.27 -6.06
N ALA A 219 16.67 1.96 -6.21
CA ALA A 219 17.69 0.94 -6.46
C ALA A 219 17.58 0.31 -7.87
N GLY A 220 16.82 0.95 -8.76
CA GLY A 220 16.56 0.49 -10.13
C GLY A 220 15.30 -0.36 -10.25
N SER A 221 15.30 -1.27 -11.23
CA SER A 221 14.16 -2.14 -11.55
C SER A 221 14.59 -3.61 -11.67
N LEU A 222 13.60 -4.50 -11.55
CA LEU A 222 13.76 -5.94 -11.61
C LEU A 222 12.75 -6.54 -12.59
N SER A 223 13.24 -7.19 -13.63
CA SER A 223 12.39 -7.97 -14.53
C SER A 223 12.03 -9.30 -13.87
N VAL A 224 10.74 -9.54 -13.71
CA VAL A 224 10.19 -10.75 -13.06
C VAL A 224 9.17 -11.44 -13.95
N ARG A 225 8.96 -12.73 -13.73
CA ARG A 225 8.00 -13.54 -14.49
C ARG A 225 7.10 -14.42 -13.60
N PRO A 226 6.33 -13.85 -12.64
CA PRO A 226 5.39 -14.63 -11.86
C PRO A 226 4.38 -15.29 -12.81
N ARG A 227 4.20 -16.61 -12.68
CA ARG A 227 3.33 -17.42 -13.57
C ARG A 227 3.63 -17.22 -15.07
N GLY A 228 4.88 -16.92 -15.43
CA GLY A 228 5.31 -16.70 -16.81
C GLY A 228 5.00 -15.33 -17.39
N GLN A 229 4.34 -14.43 -16.66
CA GLN A 229 4.00 -13.09 -17.13
C GLN A 229 5.15 -12.11 -16.91
N ALA A 230 5.69 -11.54 -17.98
CA ALA A 230 6.75 -10.54 -17.87
C ALA A 230 6.23 -9.25 -17.22
N LEU A 231 6.79 -8.94 -16.05
CA LEU A 231 6.52 -7.73 -15.28
C LEU A 231 7.83 -7.07 -14.89
N THR A 232 7.77 -5.76 -14.61
CA THR A 232 8.90 -5.01 -14.08
C THR A 232 8.53 -4.50 -12.70
N HIS A 233 9.27 -4.95 -11.69
CA HIS A 233 9.12 -4.48 -10.32
C HIS A 233 10.13 -3.38 -10.03
N ARG A 234 9.72 -2.37 -9.27
CA ARG A 234 10.63 -1.33 -8.79
C ARG A 234 11.45 -1.87 -7.62
N LYS A 235 12.73 -1.51 -7.55
CA LYS A 235 13.62 -1.76 -6.41
C LYS A 235 13.87 -0.47 -5.64
N VAL A 236 13.87 -0.56 -4.32
CA VAL A 236 14.16 0.56 -3.42
C VAL A 236 15.10 0.13 -2.31
N GLN A 237 15.86 1.09 -1.78
CA GLN A 237 16.51 0.95 -0.48
C GLN A 237 15.59 1.54 0.60
N PRO A 238 15.18 0.74 1.60
CA PRO A 238 14.36 1.23 2.69
C PRO A 238 15.18 2.10 3.64
N THR A 239 14.49 3.00 4.33
CA THR A 239 15.06 3.75 5.46
C THR A 239 15.18 2.88 6.71
N PRO A 240 16.04 3.22 7.70
CA PRO A 240 16.12 2.49 8.96
C PRO A 240 14.78 2.38 9.70
N ALA A 241 13.95 3.42 9.65
CA ALA A 241 12.62 3.39 10.25
C ALA A 241 11.68 2.37 9.56
N GLN A 242 11.76 2.24 8.23
CA GLN A 242 10.98 1.24 7.49
C GLN A 242 11.43 -0.19 7.80
N GLN A 243 12.74 -0.41 7.90
CA GLN A 243 13.29 -1.70 8.34
C GLN A 243 12.78 -2.05 9.75
N GLN A 244 12.75 -1.08 10.67
CA GLN A 244 12.21 -1.24 12.02
C GLN A 244 10.71 -1.60 12.00
N ILE A 245 9.90 -0.90 11.21
CA ILE A 245 8.46 -1.22 11.05
C ILE A 245 8.29 -2.68 10.60
N ASN A 246 9.04 -3.10 9.58
CA ASN A 246 8.98 -4.46 9.06
C ASN A 246 9.44 -5.50 10.11
N ALA A 247 10.53 -5.24 10.83
CA ALA A 247 11.04 -6.09 11.90
C ALA A 247 10.03 -6.25 13.05
N MET A 248 9.26 -5.20 13.35
CA MET A 248 8.17 -5.23 14.31
C MET A 248 6.85 -5.78 13.75
N ALA A 249 6.87 -6.42 12.59
CA ALA A 249 5.72 -7.01 11.92
C ALA A 249 4.62 -6.02 11.45
N GLY A 250 4.93 -4.73 11.35
CA GLY A 250 4.08 -3.74 10.68
C GLY A 250 4.12 -3.87 9.16
N ALA A 251 3.02 -3.53 8.49
CA ALA A 251 2.92 -3.55 7.03
C ALA A 251 3.45 -2.22 6.45
N VAL A 252 4.61 -2.26 5.80
CA VAL A 252 5.16 -1.12 5.05
C VAL A 252 4.65 -1.15 3.62
N CYS A 253 4.22 -0.01 3.07
CA CYS A 253 3.94 0.11 1.65
C CYS A 253 4.05 1.56 1.15
N TRP A 254 4.08 1.73 -0.17
CA TRP A 254 3.99 3.03 -0.81
C TRP A 254 2.71 3.13 -1.61
N LEU A 255 2.06 4.30 -1.57
CA LEU A 255 0.86 4.57 -2.36
C LEU A 255 1.25 5.39 -3.59
N ALA A 256 1.09 4.77 -4.76
CA ALA A 256 1.17 5.42 -6.07
C ALA A 256 -0.24 5.51 -6.64
N GLU A 257 -0.83 6.71 -6.63
CA GLU A 257 -2.23 6.93 -7.02
C GLU A 257 -3.20 5.98 -6.28
N ASN A 258 -3.74 4.96 -6.96
CA ASN A 258 -4.63 3.93 -6.42
C ASN A 258 -3.99 2.54 -6.34
N THR A 259 -2.66 2.48 -6.32
CA THR A 259 -1.88 1.24 -6.24
C THR A 259 -0.99 1.28 -5.00
N LEU A 260 -1.10 0.25 -4.17
CA LEU A 260 -0.19 -0.05 -3.08
C LEU A 260 0.99 -0.84 -3.60
N LEU A 261 2.19 -0.41 -3.25
CA LEU A 261 3.45 -1.05 -3.57
C LEU A 261 3.94 -1.78 -2.32
N ILE A 262 3.79 -3.10 -2.30
CA ILE A 262 4.10 -3.95 -1.14
C ILE A 262 5.52 -4.53 -1.30
N PRO A 263 6.41 -4.37 -0.30
CA PRO A 263 7.77 -4.82 -0.41
C PRO A 263 7.93 -6.34 -0.19
N TYR A 264 8.87 -6.93 -0.93
CA TYR A 264 9.56 -8.19 -0.61
C TYR A 264 11.07 -7.93 -0.63
N GLY A 265 11.86 -8.75 0.06
CA GLY A 265 13.30 -8.56 0.10
C GLY A 265 13.97 -9.26 -1.08
N GLY A 266 15.04 -8.68 -1.59
CA GLY A 266 15.82 -9.23 -2.68
C GLY A 266 17.29 -9.32 -2.30
N HIS A 267 17.94 -10.38 -2.76
CA HIS A 267 19.34 -10.67 -2.50
C HIS A 267 20.05 -10.92 -3.83
N ALA A 268 21.22 -10.33 -4.02
CA ALA A 268 22.14 -10.78 -5.06
C ALA A 268 22.63 -12.18 -4.68
N HIS A 269 22.59 -13.10 -5.63
CA HIS A 269 22.99 -14.48 -5.40
C HIS A 269 23.90 -14.96 -6.51
N GLN A 270 24.98 -15.62 -6.13
CA GLN A 270 25.86 -16.28 -7.07
C GLN A 270 25.72 -17.79 -6.91
N HIS A 271 25.30 -18.47 -7.97
CA HIS A 271 25.24 -19.92 -8.00
C HIS A 271 26.65 -20.50 -7.99
N THR A 272 26.93 -21.37 -7.02
CA THR A 272 28.11 -22.22 -7.04
C THR A 272 27.90 -23.35 -8.05
N ALA A 273 28.91 -23.57 -8.91
CA ALA A 273 28.93 -24.68 -9.85
C ALA A 273 29.03 -25.99 -9.07
N ARG A 274 28.22 -26.97 -9.44
CA ARG A 274 28.29 -28.34 -8.91
C ARG A 274 29.05 -29.25 -9.86
N GLU A 275 29.44 -30.42 -9.38
CA GLU A 275 30.02 -31.46 -10.22
C GLU A 275 29.10 -31.76 -11.42
N GLY A 276 29.70 -31.83 -12.62
CA GLY A 276 28.98 -32.04 -13.87
C GLY A 276 28.21 -30.82 -14.41
N GLU A 277 28.33 -29.63 -13.80
CA GLU A 277 27.77 -28.38 -14.34
C GLU A 277 28.87 -27.49 -14.92
N ASP A 278 28.75 -27.12 -16.21
CA ASP A 278 29.59 -26.10 -16.83
C ASP A 278 28.81 -24.79 -17.01
N TRP A 279 29.34 -23.75 -16.38
CA TRP A 279 28.79 -22.40 -16.40
C TRP A 279 29.75 -21.43 -17.10
N SER A 280 30.50 -21.88 -18.10
CA SER A 280 31.40 -21.05 -18.91
C SER A 280 30.70 -20.43 -20.12
N GLY A 281 31.43 -19.64 -20.92
CA GLY A 281 30.91 -18.99 -22.13
C GLY A 281 29.66 -18.13 -21.87
N ASP A 282 28.65 -18.29 -22.72
CA ASP A 282 27.38 -17.56 -22.65
C ASP A 282 26.62 -17.79 -21.33
N MET A 283 26.91 -18.89 -20.63
CA MET A 283 26.27 -19.28 -19.38
C MET A 283 26.93 -18.66 -18.14
N ALA A 284 28.10 -18.02 -18.27
CA ALA A 284 28.81 -17.40 -17.15
C ALA A 284 27.97 -16.29 -16.48
N SER A 285 27.22 -15.53 -17.28
CA SER A 285 26.31 -14.51 -16.76
C SER A 285 25.21 -15.10 -15.88
N TRP A 286 24.78 -16.35 -16.12
CA TRP A 286 23.70 -17.01 -15.39
C TRP A 286 24.11 -17.48 -14.00
N ARG A 287 25.41 -17.46 -13.69
CA ARG A 287 25.91 -17.66 -12.32
C ARG A 287 25.41 -16.55 -11.40
N HIS A 288 25.19 -15.34 -11.92
CA HIS A 288 24.66 -14.22 -11.17
C HIS A 288 23.13 -14.19 -11.31
N ASP A 289 22.43 -14.34 -10.20
CA ASP A 289 20.99 -14.26 -10.13
C ASP A 289 20.55 -13.42 -8.94
N TRP A 290 19.24 -13.33 -8.75
CA TRP A 290 18.67 -12.79 -7.53
C TRP A 290 17.76 -13.83 -6.88
N ARG A 291 17.69 -13.75 -5.54
CA ARG A 291 16.73 -14.48 -4.72
C ARG A 291 15.83 -13.53 -3.97
N ILE A 292 14.64 -13.98 -3.60
CA ILE A 292 13.71 -13.18 -2.80
C ILE A 292 13.46 -13.76 -1.41
N SER A 293 13.37 -12.88 -0.42
CA SER A 293 12.75 -13.18 0.87
C SER A 293 11.26 -12.82 0.81
N HIS A 294 10.43 -13.82 1.12
CA HIS A 294 8.98 -13.73 1.18
C HIS A 294 8.47 -14.45 2.43
N PRO A 295 7.29 -14.09 2.99
CA PRO A 295 6.35 -13.08 2.50
C PRO A 295 6.72 -11.64 2.85
N ARG A 296 7.84 -11.44 3.57
CA ARG A 296 8.34 -10.12 3.96
C ARG A 296 9.82 -9.98 3.65
N PRO A 297 10.32 -8.75 3.47
CA PRO A 297 11.75 -8.53 3.37
C PRO A 297 12.47 -9.06 4.60
N ALA A 298 13.51 -9.86 4.38
CA ALA A 298 14.45 -10.23 5.43
C ALA A 298 15.29 -9.00 5.87
N LYS A 299 15.89 -9.08 7.06
CA LYS A 299 16.67 -7.97 7.64
C LYS A 299 17.91 -7.67 6.79
N GLU A 300 18.48 -8.70 6.20
CA GLU A 300 19.68 -8.75 5.39
C GLU A 300 19.40 -8.66 3.88
N ALA A 301 18.20 -8.23 3.49
CA ALA A 301 17.89 -7.98 2.07
C ALA A 301 18.73 -6.83 1.52
N ASP A 302 19.38 -7.06 0.37
CA ASP A 302 20.20 -6.05 -0.32
C ASP A 302 19.35 -4.91 -0.90
N TRP A 303 18.08 -5.18 -1.21
CA TRP A 303 17.10 -4.22 -1.72
C TRP A 303 15.68 -4.72 -1.46
N TRP A 304 14.69 -3.84 -1.55
CA TRP A 304 13.27 -4.21 -1.49
C TRP A 304 12.63 -4.09 -2.87
N GLY A 305 12.07 -5.18 -3.37
CA GLY A 305 11.26 -5.19 -4.59
C GLY A 305 9.80 -4.89 -4.27
N LEU A 306 9.11 -4.18 -5.14
CA LEU A 306 7.75 -3.70 -4.88
C LEU A 306 6.71 -4.42 -5.76
N VAL A 307 5.81 -5.17 -5.12
CA VAL A 307 4.64 -5.79 -5.76
C VAL A 307 3.50 -4.77 -5.85
N PRO A 308 3.00 -4.45 -7.05
CA PRO A 308 1.84 -3.58 -7.20
C PRO A 308 0.55 -4.33 -6.86
N LEU A 309 -0.28 -3.74 -6.00
CA LEU A 309 -1.63 -4.18 -5.69
C LEU A 309 -2.60 -3.01 -5.76
N PRO A 310 -3.81 -3.17 -6.34
CA PRO A 310 -4.79 -2.10 -6.33
C PRO A 310 -5.25 -1.80 -4.89
N LEU A 311 -5.44 -0.52 -4.56
CA LEU A 311 -5.88 -0.06 -3.23
C LEU A 311 -7.20 -0.74 -2.80
N CYS A 312 -8.09 -1.04 -3.76
CA CYS A 312 -9.33 -1.75 -3.50
C CYS A 312 -9.14 -3.17 -2.95
N ALA A 313 -7.94 -3.74 -3.05
CA ALA A 313 -7.60 -5.02 -2.43
C ALA A 313 -7.73 -4.98 -0.90
N LEU A 314 -7.51 -3.82 -0.26
CA LEU A 314 -7.73 -3.65 1.19
C LEU A 314 -9.20 -3.84 1.59
N GLY A 315 -10.14 -3.60 0.66
CA GLY A 315 -11.57 -3.80 0.87
C GLY A 315 -12.05 -5.23 0.64
N ARG A 316 -11.17 -6.19 0.29
CA ARG A 316 -11.50 -7.60 0.08
C ARG A 316 -11.37 -8.43 1.36
N PRO A 317 -12.04 -9.60 1.47
CA PRO A 317 -11.80 -10.55 2.58
C PRO A 317 -10.31 -10.84 2.74
N ALA A 318 -9.80 -10.75 3.97
CA ALA A 318 -8.37 -10.87 4.30
C ALA A 318 -7.45 -9.86 3.57
N GLY A 319 -7.99 -8.81 2.95
CA GLY A 319 -7.22 -7.76 2.27
C GLY A 319 -6.25 -7.05 3.20
N LEU A 320 -6.63 -6.89 4.47
CA LEU A 320 -5.80 -6.34 5.54
C LEU A 320 -4.59 -7.20 5.91
N ARG A 321 -4.57 -8.48 5.51
CA ARG A 321 -3.51 -9.46 5.81
C ARG A 321 -2.52 -9.65 4.66
N LEU A 322 -2.57 -8.81 3.63
CA LEU A 322 -1.65 -8.86 2.48
C LEU A 322 -1.70 -10.17 1.68
N SER A 323 -2.76 -10.99 1.81
CA SER A 323 -2.79 -12.34 1.23
C SER A 323 -2.58 -12.35 -0.29
N ALA A 324 -3.13 -11.36 -1.01
CA ALA A 324 -2.90 -11.23 -2.45
C ALA A 324 -1.44 -10.92 -2.79
N ALA A 325 -0.75 -10.10 -1.98
CA ALA A 325 0.66 -9.78 -2.17
C ALA A 325 1.51 -11.04 -1.95
N PHE A 326 1.21 -11.76 -0.86
CA PHE A 326 1.93 -12.97 -0.49
C PHE A 326 1.77 -14.08 -1.53
N GLN A 327 0.61 -14.17 -2.18
CA GLN A 327 0.44 -15.09 -3.31
C GLN A 327 1.37 -14.74 -4.48
N VAL A 328 1.42 -13.46 -4.87
CA VAL A 328 2.34 -13.01 -5.94
C VAL A 328 3.79 -13.29 -5.57
N MET A 329 4.18 -13.06 -4.31
CA MET A 329 5.54 -13.37 -3.84
C MET A 329 5.84 -14.87 -3.83
N ALA A 330 4.88 -15.71 -3.46
CA ALA A 330 5.02 -17.16 -3.56
C ALA A 330 5.21 -17.61 -5.02
N ASP A 331 4.45 -17.01 -5.95
CA ASP A 331 4.60 -17.28 -7.39
C ASP A 331 5.96 -16.81 -7.93
N LEU A 332 6.49 -15.69 -7.42
CA LEU A 332 7.84 -15.22 -7.73
C LEU A 332 8.91 -16.19 -7.23
N ALA A 333 8.77 -16.70 -6.01
CA ALA A 333 9.70 -17.66 -5.44
C ALA A 333 9.69 -18.99 -6.21
N HIS A 334 8.51 -19.46 -6.64
CA HIS A 334 8.41 -20.61 -7.54
C HIS A 334 9.07 -20.35 -8.90
N ALA A 335 8.85 -19.16 -9.48
CA ALA A 335 9.49 -18.78 -10.75
C ALA A 335 11.01 -18.72 -10.62
N GLU A 336 11.55 -18.21 -9.51
CA GLU A 336 12.97 -18.22 -9.17
C GLU A 336 13.55 -19.64 -9.16
N GLN A 337 12.93 -20.56 -8.41
CA GLN A 337 13.35 -21.96 -8.36
C GLN A 337 13.27 -22.64 -9.75
N GLY A 338 12.28 -22.26 -10.56
CA GLY A 338 12.15 -22.74 -11.94
C GLY A 338 13.29 -22.26 -12.83
N ARG A 339 13.66 -20.97 -12.75
CA ARG A 339 14.81 -20.41 -13.48
C ARG A 339 16.11 -21.08 -13.07
N GLU A 340 16.35 -21.26 -11.76
CA GLU A 340 17.56 -21.92 -11.26
C GLU A 340 17.66 -23.36 -11.81
N ARG A 341 16.59 -24.15 -11.68
CA ARG A 341 16.55 -25.53 -12.21
C ARG A 341 16.79 -25.59 -13.71
N HIS A 342 16.21 -24.66 -14.47
CA HIS A 342 16.40 -24.58 -15.91
C HIS A 342 17.85 -24.27 -16.28
N ARG A 343 18.45 -23.26 -15.65
CA ARG A 343 19.86 -22.86 -15.87
C ARG A 343 20.83 -24.00 -15.51
N ARG A 344 20.64 -24.65 -14.35
CA ARG A 344 21.42 -25.83 -13.94
C ARG A 344 21.29 -26.99 -14.92
N ARG A 345 20.10 -27.24 -15.49
CA ARG A 345 19.93 -28.28 -16.52
C ARG A 345 20.73 -27.94 -17.78
N LEU A 346 20.67 -26.69 -18.24
CA LEU A 346 21.46 -26.25 -19.40
C LEU A 346 22.97 -26.37 -19.13
N ALA A 347 23.42 -26.07 -17.91
CA ALA A 347 24.83 -26.16 -17.52
C ALA A 347 25.36 -27.60 -17.61
N ARG A 348 24.53 -28.57 -17.18
CA ARG A 348 24.84 -29.99 -17.32
C ARG A 348 24.88 -30.45 -18.77
N ASN A 349 23.93 -30.00 -19.58
CA ASN A 349 23.88 -30.34 -21.01
C ASN A 349 25.10 -29.77 -21.76
N HIS A 350 25.58 -28.58 -21.38
CA HIS A 350 26.78 -27.98 -21.96
C HIS A 350 28.01 -28.86 -21.72
N THR A 351 28.20 -29.35 -20.49
CA THR A 351 29.28 -30.28 -20.16
C THR A 351 29.24 -31.56 -20.99
N GLN A 352 28.05 -32.17 -21.13
CA GLN A 352 27.87 -33.40 -21.92
C GLN A 352 28.21 -33.19 -23.39
N HIS A 353 27.74 -32.11 -24.02
CA HIS A 353 28.06 -31.81 -25.42
C HIS A 353 29.52 -31.43 -25.63
N SER A 354 30.14 -30.77 -24.65
CA SER A 354 31.55 -30.39 -24.72
C SER A 354 32.46 -31.61 -24.61
N THR A 355 32.19 -32.51 -23.65
CA THR A 355 32.93 -33.77 -23.47
C THR A 355 32.75 -34.75 -24.64
N THR A 356 31.58 -34.77 -25.27
CA THR A 356 31.35 -35.62 -26.47
C THR A 356 32.11 -35.11 -27.70
N ARG A 357 32.35 -33.80 -27.81
CA ARG A 357 33.11 -33.20 -28.92
C ARG A 357 34.63 -33.29 -28.76
N THR A 358 35.13 -33.52 -27.55
CA THR A 358 36.59 -33.66 -27.28
C THR A 358 37.12 -35.07 -27.33
N HIS A 359 36.32 -36.09 -27.66
CA HIS A 359 36.88 -37.38 -28.05
C HIS A 359 37.39 -37.31 -29.49
N PRO A 360 38.73 -37.35 -29.75
CA PRO A 360 39.23 -37.53 -31.10
C PRO A 360 38.73 -38.88 -31.62
N PRO A 361 38.43 -39.03 -32.92
CA PRO A 361 38.06 -40.33 -33.46
C PRO A 361 39.22 -41.29 -33.17
N GLN A 362 38.96 -42.35 -32.41
CA GLN A 362 39.89 -43.47 -32.32
C GLN A 362 40.08 -43.97 -33.76
N GLN A 363 41.24 -43.68 -34.34
CA GLN A 363 41.68 -44.35 -35.55
C GLN A 363 41.72 -45.84 -35.24
N LEU A 364 40.86 -46.60 -35.93
CA LEU A 364 40.95 -48.05 -36.01
C LEU A 364 42.35 -48.42 -36.53
N GLN A 365 43.23 -48.84 -35.62
CA GLN A 365 44.47 -49.50 -36.00
C GLN A 365 44.12 -50.91 -36.48
N LEU A 366 44.38 -51.18 -37.77
CA LEU A 366 44.36 -52.53 -38.32
C LEU A 366 45.49 -53.36 -37.67
N PRO A 367 45.24 -54.65 -37.35
CA PRO A 367 46.27 -55.51 -36.77
C PRO A 367 47.17 -56.07 -37.87
N THR A 368 48.49 -55.92 -37.71
CA THR A 368 49.49 -56.71 -38.43
C THR A 368 50.08 -57.74 -37.46
N ALA A 369 50.06 -59.00 -37.87
CA ALA A 369 50.55 -60.15 -37.12
C ALA A 369 52.01 -60.50 -37.47
N ASP A 370 52.61 -61.31 -36.57
CA ASP A 370 53.81 -62.18 -36.70
C ASP A 370 55.20 -61.48 -36.69
N GLU A 371 56.24 -61.91 -35.96
CA GLU A 371 56.53 -62.93 -34.92
C GLU A 371 57.99 -62.61 -34.38
N PRO A 372 58.67 -63.39 -33.50
CA PRO A 372 59.58 -62.94 -32.42
C PRO A 372 61.06 -63.40 -32.74
N PRO A 373 62.03 -63.73 -31.84
CA PRO A 373 62.02 -63.82 -30.37
C PRO A 373 63.33 -63.40 -29.62
N SER A 374 63.32 -63.72 -28.31
CA SER A 374 64.45 -63.90 -27.36
C SER A 374 64.87 -62.65 -26.59
N GLN A 375 65.09 -62.65 -25.27
CA GLN A 375 65.29 -63.73 -24.29
C GLN A 375 64.99 -63.17 -22.88
N ALA A 376 64.52 -64.04 -21.98
CA ALA A 376 64.40 -63.86 -20.53
C ALA A 376 65.81 -63.76 -19.86
N PRO A 377 66.01 -63.61 -18.51
CA PRO A 377 65.07 -63.90 -17.42
C PRO A 377 65.20 -63.09 -16.09
N GLN A 378 64.42 -63.50 -15.08
CA GLN A 378 64.60 -63.32 -13.61
C GLN A 378 64.12 -61.98 -13.00
N GLN A 379 63.48 -61.87 -11.83
CA GLN A 379 63.08 -62.81 -10.77
C GLN A 379 62.18 -62.09 -9.73
N THR A 380 61.37 -62.88 -9.01
CA THR A 380 60.86 -62.72 -7.61
C THR A 380 59.91 -61.55 -7.24
N ALA A 381 58.63 -61.81 -6.94
CA ALA A 381 58.03 -62.21 -5.63
C ALA A 381 57.64 -60.98 -4.76
N VAL A 382 56.59 -60.88 -3.94
CA VAL A 382 55.73 -61.80 -3.18
C VAL A 382 54.42 -61.06 -2.75
N THR A 383 53.31 -61.81 -2.58
CA THR A 383 52.20 -61.69 -1.58
C THR A 383 51.22 -60.50 -1.49
N ALA A 384 49.95 -60.82 -1.82
CA ALA A 384 48.77 -60.97 -0.94
C ALA A 384 48.43 -59.92 0.15
N GLY A 385 47.17 -59.45 0.10
CA GLY A 385 46.46 -58.79 1.20
C GLY A 385 44.95 -58.72 0.96
N VAL A 386 44.24 -59.80 1.27
CA VAL A 386 42.77 -59.88 1.32
C VAL A 386 42.27 -59.31 2.65
N ARG A 387 41.22 -58.48 2.64
CA ARG A 387 40.18 -58.51 3.70
C ARG A 387 38.84 -57.94 3.24
N SER A 388 37.84 -58.83 3.27
CA SER A 388 36.40 -58.56 3.21
C SER A 388 35.80 -58.36 4.61
N LYS A 389 34.76 -57.52 4.72
CA LYS A 389 33.54 -57.63 5.57
C LYS A 389 32.74 -56.31 5.37
N ALA A 390 31.42 -56.27 5.16
CA ALA A 390 30.39 -56.94 5.94
C ALA A 390 29.04 -57.14 5.19
N THR A 391 28.41 -58.28 5.50
CA THR A 391 26.96 -58.63 5.55
C THR A 391 26.16 -57.57 6.34
N GLY A 392 24.86 -57.31 6.22
CA GLY A 392 23.71 -57.93 5.55
C GLY A 392 22.46 -57.82 6.46
N VAL A 393 21.41 -57.14 5.96
CA VAL A 393 19.95 -57.30 6.19
C VAL A 393 19.32 -56.98 7.58
N VAL A 394 18.23 -56.18 7.59
CA VAL A 394 16.84 -56.55 8.02
C VAL A 394 15.90 -55.32 7.98
N ILE A 395 14.72 -55.53 7.39
CA ILE A 395 13.53 -54.65 7.23
C ILE A 395 12.62 -54.76 8.48
N PRO A 396 11.72 -53.80 8.78
CA PRO A 396 10.31 -54.08 8.48
C PRO A 396 9.46 -52.89 7.99
N GLU A 397 8.59 -53.18 7.02
CA GLU A 397 7.31 -52.52 6.63
C GLU A 397 6.24 -52.83 7.75
N PRO A 398 5.13 -52.07 8.00
CA PRO A 398 4.06 -51.90 7.00
C PRO A 398 3.01 -50.76 7.03
N ALA A 399 2.28 -50.75 5.90
CA ALA A 399 0.83 -50.59 5.72
C ALA A 399 0.21 -49.23 5.33
N LEU A 400 -0.34 -49.23 4.11
CA LEU A 400 -1.37 -48.35 3.56
C LEU A 400 -2.68 -48.41 4.36
N ALA A 401 -3.34 -47.26 4.51
CA ALA A 401 -4.80 -47.17 4.60
C ALA A 401 -5.30 -46.03 3.72
N SER A 402 -6.09 -46.41 2.72
CA SER A 402 -6.76 -45.56 1.76
C SER A 402 -8.05 -45.01 2.36
N ALA A 403 -8.28 -43.70 2.23
CA ALA A 403 -9.60 -43.11 2.40
C ALA A 403 -9.81 -42.03 1.33
N ALA A 404 -10.69 -42.34 0.39
CA ALA A 404 -11.14 -41.47 -0.68
C ALA A 404 -11.97 -40.30 -0.13
N ILE A 405 -11.71 -39.08 -0.61
CA ILE A 405 -12.58 -37.90 -0.45
C ILE A 405 -12.67 -37.20 -1.82
N PRO A 406 -13.88 -36.82 -2.27
CA PRO A 406 -14.19 -36.62 -3.68
C PRO A 406 -13.63 -35.32 -4.26
N VAL A 407 -13.28 -35.40 -5.55
CA VAL A 407 -13.00 -34.27 -6.43
C VAL A 407 -14.31 -33.50 -6.66
N PRO A 408 -14.42 -32.20 -6.33
CA PRO A 408 -15.43 -31.35 -6.93
C PRO A 408 -14.92 -30.84 -8.27
N ALA A 409 -15.82 -30.91 -9.24
CA ALA A 409 -15.63 -30.53 -10.62
C ALA A 409 -15.05 -29.12 -10.80
N VAL A 410 -14.19 -29.03 -11.81
CA VAL A 410 -13.74 -27.81 -12.46
C VAL A 410 -14.96 -27.00 -12.91
N ALA A 411 -15.06 -25.76 -12.44
CA ALA A 411 -15.93 -24.72 -13.00
C ALA A 411 -15.07 -23.49 -13.36
N PRO A 412 -15.44 -22.74 -14.40
CA PRO A 412 -14.48 -22.12 -15.31
C PRO A 412 -13.84 -20.85 -14.77
N THR A 413 -12.64 -20.66 -15.29
CA THR A 413 -11.78 -19.48 -15.25
C THR A 413 -12.59 -18.18 -15.39
N GLY A 414 -12.76 -17.45 -14.30
CA GLY A 414 -13.16 -16.05 -14.32
C GLY A 414 -12.02 -15.22 -14.89
N SER A 415 -12.13 -14.88 -16.17
CA SER A 415 -11.24 -14.00 -16.92
C SER A 415 -10.96 -12.71 -16.17
N LEU A 416 -9.72 -12.51 -15.71
CA LEU A 416 -9.25 -11.18 -15.31
C LEU A 416 -9.20 -10.28 -16.55
N PRO A 417 -9.64 -9.01 -16.46
CA PRO A 417 -9.61 -8.11 -17.59
C PRO A 417 -8.15 -7.82 -17.99
N ARG A 418 -7.90 -8.08 -19.27
CA ARG A 418 -6.70 -7.75 -20.02
C ARG A 418 -6.63 -6.23 -20.19
N GLN A 419 -5.78 -5.56 -19.43
CA GLN A 419 -5.23 -4.24 -19.75
C GLN A 419 -3.73 -4.38 -19.53
N GLY A 420 -2.88 -4.29 -20.54
CA GLY A 420 -2.80 -3.18 -21.48
C GLY A 420 -1.44 -2.54 -21.19
N ALA A 421 -0.50 -2.76 -22.11
CA ALA A 421 0.92 -2.54 -21.97
C ALA A 421 1.31 -1.14 -21.47
N ALA A 422 2.50 -1.10 -20.87
CA ALA A 422 3.24 0.09 -20.49
C ALA A 422 3.15 1.21 -21.53
N ALA A 423 2.73 2.40 -21.08
CA ALA A 423 2.93 3.62 -21.82
C ALA A 423 4.37 4.14 -21.57
N PRO A 424 5.07 4.65 -22.60
CA PRO A 424 6.38 5.26 -22.43
C PRO A 424 6.25 6.58 -21.63
N GLU A 425 7.27 6.85 -20.82
CA GLU A 425 7.41 8.09 -20.04
C GLU A 425 7.26 9.32 -20.94
N ARG A 426 6.29 10.19 -20.62
CA ARG A 426 6.25 11.55 -21.16
C ARG A 426 7.17 12.44 -20.32
N PRO A 427 7.95 13.34 -20.95
CA PRO A 427 8.80 14.28 -20.22
C PRO A 427 7.96 15.19 -19.32
N ALA A 428 8.52 15.51 -18.16
CA ALA A 428 7.89 16.24 -17.08
C ALA A 428 7.20 17.54 -17.53
N GLU A 429 5.88 17.50 -17.71
CA GLU A 429 5.07 18.71 -17.77
C GLU A 429 5.21 19.46 -16.44
N ARG A 430 5.57 20.75 -16.56
CA ARG A 430 5.77 21.71 -15.47
C ARG A 430 4.66 21.63 -14.42
N ARG A 431 4.88 20.86 -13.36
CA ARG A 431 4.07 20.91 -12.15
C ARG A 431 4.35 22.23 -11.44
N SER A 432 3.28 23.01 -11.29
CA SER A 432 3.26 24.30 -10.58
C SER A 432 3.90 24.16 -9.20
N ARG A 433 5.09 24.75 -9.03
CA ARG A 433 5.70 24.93 -7.72
C ARG A 433 4.81 25.87 -6.91
N PHE A 434 4.25 25.35 -5.83
CA PHE A 434 3.63 26.18 -4.79
C PHE A 434 4.66 27.22 -4.33
N SER A 435 4.34 28.50 -4.47
CA SER A 435 5.18 29.59 -3.97
C SER A 435 4.40 30.40 -2.95
N TRP A 436 5.03 30.62 -1.79
CA TRP A 436 4.50 31.39 -0.67
C TRP A 436 4.07 32.82 -1.05
N ARG A 437 4.59 33.37 -2.16
CA ARG A 437 4.25 34.71 -2.65
C ARG A 437 2.79 34.86 -3.09
N ARG A 438 2.06 33.77 -3.37
CA ARG A 438 0.64 33.82 -3.76
C ARG A 438 -0.34 33.90 -2.57
N LEU A 439 0.15 33.73 -1.34
CA LEU A 439 -0.66 33.81 -0.11
C LEU A 439 -0.55 35.16 0.61
N LEU A 440 0.29 36.08 0.11
CA LEU A 440 0.38 37.43 0.66
C LEU A 440 -0.69 38.31 0.00
N PRO A 441 -1.55 39.01 0.76
CA PRO A 441 -2.45 39.99 0.18
C PRO A 441 -1.61 41.10 -0.46
N HIS A 442 -1.80 41.31 -1.77
CA HIS A 442 -1.31 42.52 -2.44
C HIS A 442 -1.94 43.72 -1.74
N ARG A 443 -1.14 44.46 -0.96
CA ARG A 443 -1.48 45.84 -0.56
C ARG A 443 -1.68 46.63 -1.87
N ARG A 444 -2.93 46.88 -2.22
CA ARG A 444 -3.26 47.96 -3.16
C ARG A 444 -2.76 49.26 -2.51
N ARG A 445 -1.67 49.82 -3.02
CA ARG A 445 -1.35 51.24 -2.87
C ARG A 445 -2.44 51.99 -3.62
N SER A 446 -3.43 52.48 -2.90
CA SER A 446 -4.25 53.59 -3.36
C SER A 446 -3.36 54.84 -3.36
N ASN A 447 -3.03 55.32 -4.55
CA ASN A 447 -2.54 56.68 -4.77
C ASN A 447 -3.60 57.64 -4.24
N ALA A 448 -3.33 58.26 -3.09
CA ALA A 448 -3.96 59.52 -2.75
C ALA A 448 -3.06 60.62 -3.31
N GLN A 449 -3.53 61.25 -4.39
CA GLN A 449 -3.03 62.53 -4.86
C GLN A 449 -3.13 63.53 -3.70
N ILE A 450 -1.98 64.05 -3.29
CA ILE A 450 -1.89 65.24 -2.44
C ILE A 450 -2.10 66.42 -3.40
N ASN A 451 -3.27 67.08 -3.30
CA ASN A 451 -3.43 68.42 -3.83
C ASN A 451 -2.78 69.40 -2.86
N PRO A 452 -1.88 70.29 -3.29
CA PRO A 452 -1.50 71.45 -2.50
C PRO A 452 -2.58 72.54 -2.67
N THR A 453 -3.17 72.96 -1.55
CA THR A 453 -3.86 74.25 -1.45
C THR A 453 -2.82 75.36 -1.46
N PRO A 454 -2.97 76.41 -2.29
CA PRO A 454 -2.31 77.69 -2.06
C PRO A 454 -3.19 78.52 -1.12
N GLU A 455 -2.59 79.22 -0.16
CA GLU A 455 -3.08 80.51 0.34
C GLU A 455 -2.01 81.09 1.28
N ASP A 456 -1.57 82.29 0.88
CA ASP A 456 -1.11 83.47 1.64
C ASP A 456 -0.52 83.34 3.06
#